data_AF-A0A7Y2HIM3-F1
#
_entry.id   AF-A0A7Y2HIM3-F1
#
_cell.length_a   1.000
_cell.length_b   1.000
_cell.length_c   1.000
_cell.angle_alpha   90.00
_cell.angle_beta   90.00
_cell.angle_gamma   90.00
#
_symmetry.space_group_name_H-M   'P 1'
#
loop_
_entity.id
_entity.type
_entity.pdbx_description
1 polymer ?
#
loop_
_entity_poly.entity_id
_entity_poly.type
_entity_poly.pdbx_seq_one_letter_code
_entity_poly.pdbx_strand_id
1 'polypeptide(L)'
;MNLVNNSRILGMPSWIKALILAFISFIVLFVLGYPLGETVGYLVYTVIIIAGSYWICKKNPRSVWYVPILANVFGIVAAIGEENFYWISSLMIILCGGFILSILASILGSRIGARHR
;
A
#
# COMPACT_ATOMS: atom_id res chain seq x y z
N MET A 1 10.01 -22.48 23.08
CA MET A 1 9.65 -22.43 21.64
C MET A 1 9.48 -20.96 21.22
N ASN A 2 10.55 -20.37 20.68
CA ASN A 2 10.67 -19.17 19.83
C ASN A 2 9.81 -17.91 20.08
N LEU A 3 10.15 -17.10 21.11
CA LEU A 3 9.75 -15.68 21.21
C LEU A 3 10.67 -14.71 20.43
N VAL A 4 11.78 -15.22 19.87
CA VAL A 4 12.85 -14.40 19.27
C VAL A 4 12.50 -13.84 17.88
N ASN A 5 11.49 -14.39 17.19
CA ASN A 5 11.16 -13.96 15.82
C ASN A 5 10.09 -12.85 15.73
N ASN A 6 9.32 -12.58 16.78
CA ASN A 6 8.22 -11.62 16.70
C ASN A 6 8.66 -10.15 16.93
N SER A 7 9.83 -9.93 17.53
CA SER A 7 10.34 -8.58 17.84
C SER A 7 10.98 -7.86 16.65
N ARG A 8 11.57 -8.60 15.69
CA ARG A 8 12.34 -7.99 14.59
C ARG A 8 11.46 -7.19 13.62
N ILE A 9 10.30 -7.72 13.25
CA ILE A 9 9.37 -7.03 12.35
C ILE A 9 8.65 -5.89 13.07
N LEU A 10 8.37 -6.02 14.38
CA LEU A 10 7.78 -4.93 15.16
C LEU A 10 8.73 -3.73 15.29
N GLY A 11 10.03 -3.97 15.50
CA GLY A 11 11.05 -2.93 15.63
C GLY A 11 11.48 -2.25 14.33
N MET A 12 11.10 -2.78 13.16
CA MET A 12 11.44 -2.16 11.88
C MET A 12 10.82 -0.75 11.74
N PRO A 13 11.59 0.23 11.21
CA PRO A 13 11.08 1.52 10.79
C PRO A 13 9.87 1.37 9.85
N SER A 14 8.90 2.26 10.00
CA SER A 14 7.67 2.26 9.20
C SER A 14 7.91 2.48 7.71
N TRP A 15 8.97 3.21 7.32
CA TRP A 15 9.33 3.38 5.92
C TRP A 15 9.77 2.05 5.27
N ILE A 16 10.50 1.19 6.00
CA ILE A 16 10.88 -0.14 5.51
C ILE A 16 9.63 -0.99 5.30
N LYS A 17 8.69 -0.96 6.26
CA LYS A 17 7.41 -1.68 6.14
C LYS A 17 6.60 -1.22 4.93
N ALA A 18 6.61 0.08 4.63
CA ALA A 18 5.93 0.62 3.47
C ALA A 18 6.58 0.17 2.15
N LEU A 19 7.91 0.10 2.10
CA LEU A 19 8.61 -0.44 0.92
C LEU A 19 8.38 -1.94 0.74
N ILE A 20 8.44 -2.72 1.82
CA ILE A 20 8.11 -4.15 1.78
C ILE A 20 6.67 -4.35 1.29
N LEU A 21 5.73 -3.54 1.78
CA LEU A 21 4.34 -3.55 1.31
C LEU A 21 4.26 -3.24 -0.19
N ALA A 22 4.96 -2.20 -0.66
CA ALA A 22 5.01 -1.87 -2.08
C ALA A 22 5.51 -3.05 -2.94
N PHE A 23 6.62 -3.68 -2.54
CA PHE A 23 7.18 -4.84 -3.24
C PHE A 23 6.25 -6.05 -3.23
N ILE A 24 5.63 -6.37 -2.09
CA ILE A 24 4.69 -7.50 -1.99
C ILE A 24 3.48 -7.24 -2.88
N SER A 25 2.87 -6.06 -2.80
CA SER A 25 1.74 -5.70 -3.65
C SER A 25 2.11 -5.78 -5.13
N PHE A 26 3.30 -5.29 -5.50
CA PHE A 26 3.80 -5.37 -6.87
C PHE A 26 3.95 -6.81 -7.35
N ILE A 27 4.57 -7.70 -6.56
CA ILE A 27 4.68 -9.13 -6.90
C ILE A 27 3.28 -9.75 -7.09
N VAL A 28 2.34 -9.46 -6.18
CA VAL A 28 0.96 -9.95 -6.28
C VAL A 28 0.28 -9.47 -7.55
N LEU A 29 0.52 -8.22 -7.97
CA LEU A 29 0.00 -7.68 -9.23
C LEU A 29 0.44 -8.52 -10.43
N PHE A 30 1.72 -8.91 -10.54
CA PHE A 30 2.19 -9.75 -11.65
C PHE A 30 1.68 -11.19 -11.58
N VAL A 31 1.65 -11.77 -10.37
CA VAL A 31 1.20 -13.15 -10.17
C VAL A 31 -0.29 -13.31 -10.47
N LEU A 32 -1.11 -12.31 -10.13
CA LEU A 32 -2.56 -12.37 -10.33
C LEU A 32 -3.03 -11.71 -11.64
N GLY A 33 -2.31 -10.71 -12.15
CA GLY A 33 -2.68 -9.99 -13.36
C GLY A 33 -2.71 -10.87 -14.60
N TYR A 34 -1.78 -11.82 -14.72
CA TYR A 34 -1.72 -12.76 -15.86
C TYR A 34 -2.87 -13.79 -15.87
N PRO A 35 -3.18 -14.51 -14.77
CA PRO A 35 -4.24 -15.53 -14.77
C PRO A 35 -5.66 -14.98 -14.58
N LEU A 36 -5.85 -13.83 -13.93
CA LEU A 36 -7.18 -13.31 -13.55
C LEU A 36 -7.60 -12.04 -14.30
N GLY A 37 -6.69 -11.48 -15.11
CA GLY A 37 -6.90 -10.22 -15.81
C GLY A 37 -6.40 -9.01 -15.02
N GLU A 38 -5.98 -7.98 -15.77
CA GLU A 38 -5.31 -6.79 -15.24
C GLU A 38 -6.17 -6.07 -14.20
N THR A 39 -7.46 -5.83 -14.49
CA THR A 39 -8.39 -5.14 -13.58
C THR A 39 -8.45 -5.81 -12.21
N VAL A 40 -8.51 -7.14 -12.16
CA VAL A 40 -8.55 -7.90 -10.91
C VAL A 40 -7.22 -7.79 -10.18
N GLY A 41 -6.10 -7.91 -10.91
CA GLY A 41 -4.76 -7.72 -10.36
C GLY A 41 -4.59 -6.35 -9.68
N TYR A 42 -4.98 -5.27 -10.38
CA TYR A 42 -4.90 -3.90 -9.86
C TYR A 42 -5.84 -3.66 -8.67
N LEU A 43 -7.01 -4.30 -8.65
CA LEU A 43 -7.93 -4.21 -7.52
C LEU A 43 -7.35 -4.88 -6.27
N VAL A 44 -6.78 -6.08 -6.41
CA VAL A 44 -6.13 -6.79 -5.29
C VAL A 44 -4.89 -6.02 -4.80
N TYR A 45 -4.03 -5.56 -5.72
CA TYR A 45 -2.90 -4.68 -5.44
C TYR A 45 -3.32 -3.49 -4.56
N THR A 46 -4.39 -2.81 -4.97
CA THR A 46 -4.92 -1.63 -4.27
C THR A 46 -5.43 -1.99 -2.86
N VAL A 47 -6.19 -3.07 -2.71
CA VAL A 47 -6.72 -3.50 -1.40
C VAL A 47 -5.58 -3.82 -0.42
N ILE A 48 -4.52 -4.48 -0.88
CA ILE A 48 -3.35 -4.80 -0.05
C ILE A 48 -2.68 -3.51 0.44
N ILE A 49 -2.49 -2.53 -0.44
CA ILE A 49 -1.89 -1.24 -0.07
C ILE A 49 -2.76 -0.47 0.93
N ILE A 50 -4.07 -0.42 0.73
CA ILE A 50 -5.02 0.25 1.64
C ILE A 50 -4.93 -0.39 3.04
N ALA A 51 -5.07 -1.71 3.11
CA ALA A 51 -5.03 -2.45 4.36
C ALA A 51 -3.66 -2.31 5.05
N GLY A 52 -2.56 -2.48 4.30
CA GLY A 52 -1.21 -2.35 4.81
C GLY A 52 -0.91 -0.94 5.34
N SER A 53 -1.33 0.10 4.62
CA SER A 53 -1.17 1.51 5.03
C SER A 53 -1.90 1.81 6.34
N TYR A 54 -3.13 1.30 6.49
CA TYR A 54 -3.88 1.37 7.75
C TYR A 54 -3.10 0.73 8.90
N TRP A 55 -2.66 -0.52 8.73
CA TRP A 55 -2.00 -1.26 9.81
C TRP A 55 -0.64 -0.68 10.20
N ILE A 56 0.15 -0.22 9.23
CA ILE A 56 1.44 0.43 9.48
C ILE A 56 1.22 1.73 10.27
N CYS A 57 0.27 2.57 9.86
CA CYS A 57 0.00 3.85 10.53
C CYS A 57 -0.69 3.66 11.88
N LYS A 58 -1.51 2.62 12.06
CA LYS A 58 -2.04 2.23 13.37
C LYS A 58 -0.93 1.89 14.36
N LYS A 59 0.12 1.19 13.91
CA LYS A 59 1.27 0.90 14.77
C LYS A 59 2.18 2.11 14.95
N ASN A 60 2.33 2.96 13.93
CA ASN A 60 3.23 4.12 13.93
C ASN A 60 2.53 5.39 13.42
N PRO A 61 1.73 6.07 14.26
CA PRO A 61 0.85 7.18 13.85
C PRO A 61 1.55 8.36 13.15
N ARG A 62 2.78 8.67 13.55
CA ARG A 62 3.60 9.75 12.96
C ARG A 62 3.98 9.51 11.49
N SER A 63 3.74 8.30 10.98
CA SER A 63 4.15 7.88 9.63
C SER A 63 3.09 8.13 8.55
N VAL A 64 1.95 8.71 8.93
CA VAL A 64 0.75 8.87 8.11
C VAL A 64 0.98 9.55 6.76
N TRP A 65 1.94 10.48 6.68
CA TRP A 65 2.18 11.31 5.49
C TRP A 65 3.05 10.63 4.45
N TYR A 66 4.02 9.79 4.85
CA TYR A 66 4.95 9.16 3.91
C TYR A 66 4.61 7.69 3.61
N VAL A 67 3.96 6.97 4.52
CA VAL A 67 3.59 5.55 4.30
C VAL A 67 2.72 5.35 3.06
N PRO A 68 1.60 6.07 2.85
CA PRO A 68 0.79 5.88 1.65
C PRO A 68 1.56 6.23 0.37
N ILE A 69 2.46 7.23 0.41
CA ILE A 69 3.28 7.59 -0.75
C ILE A 69 4.27 6.47 -1.08
N LEU A 70 5.03 5.99 -0.09
CA LEU A 70 6.00 4.92 -0.29
C LEU A 70 5.34 3.60 -0.69
N ALA A 71 4.19 3.26 -0.09
CA ALA A 71 3.47 2.04 -0.41
C ALA A 71 2.94 2.02 -1.85
N ASN A 72 2.66 3.20 -2.43
CA ASN A 72 2.15 3.35 -3.80
C ASN A 72 3.22 3.69 -4.83
N VAL A 73 4.52 3.63 -4.50
CA VAL A 73 5.60 4.12 -5.39
C VAL A 73 5.51 3.52 -6.80
N PHE A 74 5.22 2.23 -6.93
CA PHE A 74 5.08 1.58 -8.24
C PHE A 74 3.86 2.06 -9.02
N GLY A 75 2.72 2.25 -8.34
CA GLY A 75 1.52 2.82 -8.97
C GLY A 75 1.72 4.26 -9.44
N ILE A 76 2.49 5.05 -8.69
CA ILE A 76 2.84 6.43 -9.07
C ILE A 76 3.78 6.43 -10.28
N VAL A 77 4.82 5.59 -10.27
CA VAL A 77 5.76 5.49 -11.40
C VAL A 77 5.04 5.00 -12.66
N ALA A 78 4.16 4.00 -12.54
CA ALA A 78 3.34 3.50 -13.64
C ALA A 78 2.43 4.61 -14.22
N ALA A 79 1.80 5.41 -13.34
CA ALA A 79 0.96 6.52 -13.76
C ALA A 79 1.72 7.64 -14.51
N ILE A 80 3.03 7.77 -14.30
CA ILE A 80 3.87 8.78 -14.98
C ILE A 80 4.50 8.24 -16.26
N GLY A 81 4.94 6.98 -16.27
CA GLY A 81 5.81 6.43 -17.31
C GLY A 81 5.10 5.91 -18.56
N GLU A 82 3.78 5.75 -18.54
CA GLU A 82 3.07 5.01 -19.59
C GLU A 82 2.13 5.92 -20.40
N GLU A 83 2.62 6.36 -21.56
CA GLU A 83 1.91 7.20 -22.55
C GLU A 83 0.67 6.52 -23.17
N ASN A 84 0.27 5.31 -22.75
CA ASN A 84 -0.98 4.67 -23.18
C ASN A 84 -1.97 4.44 -22.02
N PHE A 85 -1.57 4.74 -20.77
CA PHE A 85 -2.44 4.61 -19.60
C PHE A 85 -3.44 5.78 -19.45
N TYR A 86 -3.41 6.73 -20.41
CA TYR A 86 -4.04 8.06 -20.39
C TYR A 86 -5.43 8.10 -19.75
N TRP A 87 -5.51 8.81 -18.61
CA TRP A 87 -6.57 9.66 -18.03
C TRP A 87 -8.07 9.26 -18.05
N ILE A 88 -8.47 8.24 -18.79
CA ILE A 88 -9.85 7.78 -19.00
C ILE A 88 -9.95 6.25 -18.82
N SER A 89 -8.82 5.54 -18.70
CA SER A 89 -8.83 4.09 -18.46
C SER A 89 -9.43 3.76 -17.09
N SER A 90 -10.19 2.66 -17.02
CA SER A 90 -10.73 2.13 -15.77
C SER A 90 -9.64 1.80 -14.75
N LEU A 91 -8.43 1.47 -15.21
CA LEU A 91 -7.26 1.22 -14.36
C LEU A 91 -6.78 2.48 -13.64
N MET A 92 -6.82 3.65 -14.29
CA MET A 92 -6.44 4.91 -13.65
C MET A 92 -7.42 5.30 -12.55
N ILE A 93 -8.72 5.02 -12.74
CA ILE A 93 -9.73 5.22 -11.70
C ILE A 93 -9.43 4.33 -10.49
N ILE A 94 -9.06 3.07 -10.72
CA ILE A 94 -8.70 2.12 -9.66
C ILE A 94 -7.43 2.60 -8.91
N LEU A 95 -6.38 3.01 -9.63
CA LEU A 95 -5.13 3.47 -9.02
C LEU A 95 -5.31 4.78 -8.25
N CYS A 96 -5.95 5.80 -8.84
CA CYS A 96 -6.21 7.07 -8.18
C CYS A 96 -7.16 6.92 -6.98
N GLY A 97 -8.26 6.19 -7.17
CA GLY A 97 -9.20 5.88 -6.09
C GLY A 97 -8.52 5.09 -4.97
N GLY A 98 -7.70 4.10 -5.35
CA GLY A 98 -6.86 3.33 -4.44
C GLY A 98 -5.87 4.17 -3.65
N PHE A 99 -5.20 5.11 -4.31
CA PHE A 99 -4.27 6.02 -3.69
C PHE A 99 -4.97 6.91 -2.65
N ILE A 100 -6.10 7.53 -3.00
CA ILE A 100 -6.90 8.34 -2.09
C ILE A 100 -7.38 7.50 -0.90
N LEU A 101 -7.91 6.30 -1.16
CA LEU A 101 -8.35 5.38 -0.11
C LEU A 101 -7.18 4.97 0.80
N SER A 102 -5.98 4.80 0.27
CA SER A 102 -4.79 4.46 1.07
C SER A 102 -4.38 5.60 2.01
N ILE A 103 -4.56 6.86 1.59
CA ILE A 103 -4.37 8.04 2.45
C ILE A 103 -5.45 8.09 3.54
N LEU A 104 -6.72 7.86 3.19
CA LEU A 104 -7.80 7.84 4.19
C LEU A 104 -7.60 6.71 5.21
N ALA A 105 -7.17 5.54 4.74
CA ALA A 105 -6.83 4.39 5.56
C ALA A 105 -5.62 4.66 6.45
N SER A 106 -4.57 5.34 5.95
CA SER A 106 -3.42 5.74 6.75
C SER A 106 -3.81 6.74 7.85
N ILE A 107 -4.67 7.72 7.54
CA ILE A 107 -5.20 8.70 8.51
C ILE A 107 -6.02 8.00 9.58
N LEU A 108 -6.95 7.12 9.18
CA LEU A 108 -7.77 6.36 10.11
C LEU A 108 -6.91 5.49 11.02
N GLY A 109 -5.94 4.78 10.45
CA GLY A 109 -4.97 3.99 11.18
C GLY A 109 -4.22 4.83 12.21
N SER A 110 -3.64 5.96 11.78
CA SER A 110 -2.92 6.89 12.64
C SER A 110 -3.76 7.40 13.81
N ARG A 111 -4.99 7.83 13.56
CA ARG A 111 -5.91 8.33 14.60
C ARG A 111 -6.23 7.25 15.63
N ILE A 112 -6.52 6.03 15.20
CA ILE A 112 -6.80 4.91 16.11
C ILE A 112 -5.53 4.54 16.89
N GLY A 113 -4.38 4.47 16.21
CA GLY A 113 -3.11 4.16 16.83
C GLY A 113 -2.67 5.18 17.89
N ALA A 114 -2.96 6.46 17.66
CA ALA A 114 -2.65 7.54 18.60
C ALA A 114 -3.54 7.53 19.86
N ARG A 115 -4.75 6.96 19.80
CA ARG A 115 -5.64 6.83 20.96
C ARG A 115 -5.28 5.68 21.90
N HIS A 116 -4.50 4.71 21.42
CA HIS A 116 -4.13 3.50 22.17
C HIS A 116 -2.66 3.49 22.64
N ARG A 117 -1.99 4.65 22.60
CA ARG A 117 -0.66 4.88 23.19
C ARG A 117 -0.79 5.90 24.30
#